data_AF-A0A0C9Z943-F1
#
_entry.id   AF-A0A0C9Z943-F1
#
_cell.length_a   1.000
_cell.length_b   1.000
_cell.length_c   1.000
_cell.angle_alpha   90.00
_cell.angle_beta   90.00
_cell.angle_gamma   90.00
#
_symmetry.space_group_name_H-M   'P 1'
#
loop_
_entity.id
_entity.type
_entity.pdbx_description
1 polymer ?
#
loop_
_entity_poly.entity_id
_entity_poly.type
_entity_poly.pdbx_seq_one_letter_code
_entity_poly.pdbx_strand_id
1 'polypeptide(L)'
;WMTRAWTLQELLAPKVMFFYDSKWKSYLSLDTTANYKESLEIMQELADAIKIPHGTIVIFSPDNLGVRDKLRLASTRHATVKEDVAYSLIGIFKSDIRPHYGEGSDALGHLLEEIVARFGEVTVLAWSG
;
A
#
# COMPACT_ATOMS: atom_id res chain seq x y z
N TRP A 1 3.14 3.19 11.81
CA TRP A 1 2.06 2.46 11.11
C TRP A 1 2.12 2.71 9.60
N MET A 2 2.22 3.96 9.13
CA MET A 2 2.18 4.32 7.69
C MET A 2 3.25 3.67 6.81
N THR A 3 4.40 3.27 7.37
CA THR A 3 5.48 2.61 6.61
C THR A 3 5.47 1.10 6.75
N ARG A 4 4.58 0.48 7.54
CA ARG A 4 4.56 -0.99 7.64
C ARG A 4 3.99 -1.60 6.36
N ALA A 5 4.58 -2.70 5.89
CA ALA A 5 4.12 -3.37 4.67
C ALA A 5 2.65 -3.83 4.78
N TRP A 6 2.32 -4.59 5.83
CA TRP A 6 0.97 -5.15 6.00
C TRP A 6 -0.16 -4.10 6.02
N THR A 7 0.12 -2.89 6.49
CA THR A 7 -0.89 -1.82 6.65
C THR A 7 -1.13 -1.05 5.35
N LEU A 8 -0.55 -1.49 4.22
CA LEU A 8 -0.72 -0.84 2.93
C LEU A 8 -2.18 -0.83 2.49
N GLN A 9 -2.86 -1.97 2.57
CA GLN A 9 -4.27 -2.07 2.20
C GLN A 9 -5.17 -1.31 3.18
N GLU A 10 -4.85 -1.35 4.48
CA GLU A 10 -5.52 -0.56 5.52
C GLU A 10 -5.41 0.94 5.27
N LEU A 11 -4.31 1.41 4.67
CA LEU A 11 -4.14 2.81 4.33
C LEU A 11 -4.95 3.20 3.09
N LEU A 12 -4.89 2.39 2.04
CA LEU A 12 -5.39 2.79 0.72
C LEU A 12 -6.88 2.48 0.52
N ALA A 13 -7.34 1.32 0.97
CA ALA A 13 -8.69 0.82 0.70
C ALA A 13 -9.85 1.57 1.37
N PRO A 14 -9.75 2.12 2.59
CA PRO A 14 -10.90 2.73 3.26
C PRO A 14 -11.45 3.95 2.51
N LYS A 15 -12.78 4.11 2.50
CA LYS A 15 -13.43 5.35 2.01
C LYS A 15 -13.38 6.49 3.03
N VAL A 16 -13.34 6.12 4.31
CA VAL A 16 -13.33 7.05 5.45
C VAL A 16 -12.11 6.72 6.30
N MET A 17 -11.40 7.76 6.74
CA MET A 17 -10.20 7.61 7.54
C MET A 17 -10.10 8.69 8.61
N PHE A 18 -9.58 8.30 9.77
CA PHE A 18 -9.27 9.20 10.87
C PHE A 18 -7.89 8.84 11.42
N PHE A 19 -7.13 9.86 11.81
CA PHE A 19 -5.80 9.72 12.40
C PHE A 19 -5.82 10.23 13.83
N TYR A 20 -5.14 9.49 14.69
CA TYR A 20 -5.02 9.81 16.09
C TYR A 20 -3.56 9.72 16.53
N ASP A 21 -3.19 10.55 17.49
CA ASP A 21 -1.90 10.45 18.15
C ASP A 21 -1.84 9.26 19.12
N SER A 22 -0.66 9.04 19.71
CA SER A 22 -0.44 7.97 20.72
C SER A 22 -1.31 8.09 21.98
N LYS A 23 -1.96 9.23 22.20
CA LYS A 23 -2.86 9.53 23.32
C LYS A 23 -4.32 9.53 22.89
N TRP A 24 -4.64 9.01 21.70
CA TRP A 24 -5.98 8.97 21.12
C TRP A 24 -6.61 10.35 20.88
N LYS A 25 -5.80 11.39 20.72
CA LYS A 25 -6.28 12.71 20.29
C LYS A 25 -6.31 12.78 18.77
N SER A 26 -7.30 13.46 18.20
CA SER A 26 -7.37 13.72 16.77
C SER A 26 -6.09 14.40 16.29
N TYR A 27 -5.57 13.96 15.14
CA TYR A 27 -4.27 14.41 14.63
C TYR A 27 -4.20 15.93 14.42
N LEU A 28 -5.26 16.51 13.84
CA LEU A 28 -5.48 17.95 13.80
C LEU A 28 -6.71 18.29 14.63
N SER A 29 -6.48 18.86 15.81
CA SER A 29 -7.55 19.24 16.74
C SER A 29 -8.48 20.34 16.21
N LEU A 30 -8.01 21.10 15.20
CA LEU A 30 -8.77 22.17 14.54
C LEU A 30 -9.46 21.69 13.25
N ASP A 31 -9.11 20.51 12.75
CA ASP A 31 -9.73 19.95 11.56
C ASP A 31 -11.09 19.34 11.95
N THR A 32 -12.16 19.97 11.49
CA THR A 32 -13.55 19.55 11.72
C THR A 32 -14.09 18.67 10.59
N THR A 33 -13.24 18.27 9.63
CA THR A 33 -13.66 17.38 8.55
C THR A 33 -14.21 16.06 9.10
N ALA A 34 -15.32 15.62 8.50
CA ALA A 34 -15.93 14.34 8.85
C ALA A 34 -15.12 13.13 8.33
N ASN A 35 -14.11 13.38 7.50
CA ASN A 35 -13.25 12.37 6.90
C ASN A 35 -11.89 12.99 6.54
N TYR A 36 -10.80 12.46 7.08
CA TYR A 36 -9.47 13.01 6.80
C TYR A 36 -9.00 12.77 5.38
N LYS A 37 -9.66 11.90 4.59
CA LYS A 37 -9.42 11.83 3.14
C LYS A 37 -9.85 13.08 2.37
N GLU A 38 -10.70 13.92 2.97
CA GLU A 38 -11.13 15.20 2.39
C GLU A 38 -10.24 16.37 2.83
N SER A 39 -9.40 16.16 3.85
CA SER A 39 -8.47 17.16 4.34
C SER A 39 -7.23 17.21 3.46
N LEU A 40 -7.09 18.31 2.71
CA LEU A 40 -5.95 18.54 1.82
C LEU A 40 -4.62 18.55 2.58
N GLU A 41 -4.58 19.15 3.77
CA GLU A 41 -3.38 19.23 4.59
C GLU A 41 -2.91 17.84 5.03
N ILE A 42 -3.80 17.03 5.59
CA ILE A 42 -3.49 15.67 6.06
C ILE A 42 -3.08 14.77 4.89
N MET A 43 -3.83 14.81 3.80
CA MET A 43 -3.55 13.93 2.65
C MET A 43 -2.26 14.33 1.95
N GLN A 44 -1.92 15.62 1.90
CA GLN A 44 -0.64 16.08 1.35
C GLN A 44 0.53 15.65 2.24
N GLU A 45 0.43 15.83 3.56
CA GLU A 45 1.46 15.37 4.50
C GLU A 45 1.68 13.85 4.39
N LEU A 46 0.59 13.09 4.33
CA LEU A 46 0.63 11.64 4.17
C LEU A 46 1.29 11.24 2.85
N ALA A 47 0.92 11.89 1.73
CA ALA A 47 1.51 11.66 0.41
C ALA A 47 3.03 11.90 0.43
N ASP A 48 3.47 12.98 1.07
CA ASP A 48 4.88 13.31 1.19
C ASP A 48 5.63 12.33 2.09
N ALA A 49 5.00 11.82 3.15
CA ALA A 49 5.59 10.85 4.05
C ALA A 49 5.79 9.47 3.40
N ILE A 50 4.79 8.99 2.65
CA ILE A 50 4.81 7.62 2.06
C ILE A 50 5.25 7.58 0.60
N LYS A 51 5.51 8.75 0.00
CA LYS A 51 5.90 8.93 -1.42
C LYS A 51 4.92 8.31 -2.42
N ILE A 52 3.63 8.42 -2.11
CA ILE A 52 2.53 8.01 -3.01
C ILE A 52 1.75 9.28 -3.38
N PRO A 53 1.39 9.49 -4.66
CA PRO A 53 0.66 10.69 -5.06
C PRO A 53 -0.65 10.85 -4.30
N HIS A 54 -0.95 12.09 -3.87
CA HIS A 54 -2.18 12.45 -3.16
C HIS A 54 -3.44 11.83 -3.80
N GLY A 55 -3.59 11.95 -5.13
CA GLY A 55 -4.76 11.42 -5.84
C GLY A 55 -4.91 9.90 -5.72
N THR A 56 -3.80 9.16 -5.63
CA THR A 56 -3.81 7.70 -5.42
C THR A 56 -4.31 7.31 -4.04
N ILE A 57 -4.07 8.15 -3.01
CA ILE A 57 -4.50 7.89 -1.63
C ILE A 57 -5.98 8.20 -1.44
N VAL A 58 -6.43 9.34 -1.99
CA VAL A 58 -7.81 9.82 -1.84
C VAL A 58 -8.79 8.96 -2.65
N ILE A 59 -8.48 8.69 -3.91
CA ILE A 59 -9.36 7.96 -4.85
C ILE A 59 -8.70 6.63 -5.24
N PHE A 60 -8.29 5.86 -4.23
CA PHE A 60 -7.62 4.59 -4.49
C PHE A 60 -8.54 3.61 -5.21
N SER A 61 -8.10 3.16 -6.38
CA SER A 61 -8.67 2.01 -7.08
C SER A 61 -7.51 1.17 -7.61
N PRO A 62 -7.40 -0.12 -7.24
CA PRO A 62 -6.38 -1.00 -7.80
C PRO A 62 -6.48 -1.13 -9.33
N ASP A 63 -7.67 -0.97 -9.90
CA ASP A 63 -7.88 -1.12 -11.35
C ASP A 63 -7.37 0.09 -12.14
N ASN A 64 -7.16 1.24 -11.48
CA ASN A 64 -6.65 2.46 -12.11
C ASN A 64 -5.12 2.54 -12.10
N LEU A 65 -4.43 1.53 -11.54
CA LEU A 65 -2.98 1.52 -11.40
C LEU A 65 -2.35 0.47 -12.33
N GLY A 66 -1.31 0.88 -13.05
CA GLY A 66 -0.46 -0.06 -13.77
C GLY A 66 0.32 -0.97 -12.81
N VAL A 67 0.82 -2.09 -13.32
CA VAL A 67 1.57 -3.07 -12.53
C VAL A 67 2.75 -2.44 -11.79
N ARG A 68 3.52 -1.58 -12.46
CA ARG A 68 4.65 -0.86 -11.86
C ARG A 68 4.23 0.09 -10.72
N ASP A 69 3.11 0.79 -10.89
CA ASP A 69 2.61 1.70 -9.86
C ASP A 69 2.16 0.93 -8.62
N LYS A 70 1.52 -0.24 -8.81
CA LYS A 70 1.16 -1.15 -7.72
C LYS A 70 2.39 -1.63 -6.95
N LEU A 71 3.45 -2.07 -7.64
CA LEU A 71 4.71 -2.47 -7.00
C LEU A 71 5.36 -1.30 -6.24
N ARG A 72 5.30 -0.08 -6.79
CA ARG A 72 5.80 1.13 -6.10
C ARG A 72 5.07 1.42 -4.79
N LEU A 73 3.83 0.96 -4.60
CA LEU A 73 3.12 1.12 -3.33
C LEU A 73 3.81 0.38 -2.17
N ALA A 74 4.51 -0.72 -2.46
CA ALA A 74 5.27 -1.48 -1.47
C ALA A 74 6.72 -0.99 -1.32
N SER A 75 7.29 -0.27 -2.29
CA SER A 75 8.72 0.11 -2.26
C SER A 75 9.09 1.14 -1.19
N THR A 76 8.11 1.80 -0.57
CA THR A 76 8.34 2.73 0.55
C THR A 76 7.98 2.09 1.89
N ARG A 77 7.66 0.79 1.89
CA ARG A 77 7.21 0.06 3.07
C ARG A 77 8.33 -0.79 3.64
N HIS A 78 8.33 -0.88 4.97
CA HIS A 78 9.22 -1.71 5.75
C HIS A 78 8.46 -2.96 6.19
N ALA A 79 9.05 -4.10 5.88
CA ALA A 79 8.57 -5.41 6.29
C ALA A 79 9.48 -5.97 7.38
N THR A 80 8.91 -6.40 8.51
CA THR A 80 9.67 -7.10 9.56
C THR A 80 9.87 -8.56 9.18
N VAL A 81 8.88 -9.14 8.51
CA VAL A 81 8.89 -10.47 7.91
C VAL A 81 9.02 -10.29 6.40
N LYS A 82 9.98 -10.94 5.75
CA LYS A 82 10.34 -10.66 4.34
C LYS A 82 9.14 -10.84 3.40
N GLU A 83 8.34 -11.85 3.68
CA GLU A 83 7.13 -12.25 2.97
C GLU A 83 6.07 -11.15 2.95
N ASP A 84 6.01 -10.28 3.97
CA ASP A 84 4.99 -9.23 4.07
C ASP A 84 5.09 -8.20 2.94
N VAL A 85 6.26 -8.06 2.30
CA VAL A 85 6.40 -7.24 1.08
C VAL A 85 5.44 -7.76 0.01
N ALA A 86 5.49 -9.05 -0.30
CA ALA A 86 4.63 -9.69 -1.29
C ALA A 86 3.17 -9.71 -0.81
N TYR A 87 2.94 -10.10 0.44
CA TYR A 87 1.57 -10.29 0.91
C TYR A 87 0.79 -8.98 1.06
N SER A 88 1.47 -7.87 1.34
CA SER A 88 0.84 -6.54 1.34
C SER A 88 0.20 -6.17 0.00
N LEU A 89 0.68 -6.77 -1.09
CA LEU A 89 0.25 -6.49 -2.47
C LEU A 89 -0.84 -7.44 -2.98
N ILE A 90 -1.14 -8.55 -2.29
CA ILE A 90 -2.10 -9.58 -2.77
C ILE A 90 -3.45 -8.95 -3.15
N GLY A 91 -4.04 -8.15 -2.26
CA GLY A 91 -5.33 -7.52 -2.50
C GLY A 91 -5.30 -6.45 -3.59
N ILE A 92 -4.14 -5.79 -3.79
CA ILE A 92 -3.94 -4.75 -4.80
C ILE A 92 -3.80 -5.37 -6.21
N PHE A 93 -3.19 -6.55 -6.29
CA PHE A 93 -3.13 -7.32 -7.53
C PHE A 93 -4.34 -8.23 -7.76
N LYS A 94 -5.24 -8.35 -6.78
CA LYS A 94 -6.31 -9.37 -6.79
C LYS A 94 -5.72 -10.77 -7.05
N SER A 95 -4.56 -11.02 -6.43
CA SER A 95 -3.78 -12.25 -6.52
C SER A 95 -4.46 -13.37 -5.74
N ASP A 96 -4.33 -14.61 -6.21
CA ASP A 96 -4.84 -15.80 -5.52
C ASP A 96 -3.78 -16.47 -4.63
N ILE A 97 -2.58 -15.88 -4.53
CA ILE A 97 -1.54 -16.37 -3.62
C ILE A 97 -2.05 -16.32 -2.19
N ARG A 98 -1.77 -17.39 -1.46
CA ARG A 98 -2.11 -17.51 -0.04
C ARG A 98 -0.85 -17.29 0.78
N PRO A 99 -0.91 -16.44 1.83
CA PRO A 99 0.21 -16.28 2.75
C PRO A 99 0.67 -17.62 3.33
N HIS A 100 1.95 -17.93 3.14
CA HIS A 100 2.64 -19.09 3.69
C HIS A 100 3.94 -18.65 4.38
N TYR A 101 3.83 -18.21 5.62
CA TYR A 101 4.97 -17.73 6.39
C TYR A 101 6.04 -18.82 6.58
N GLY A 102 7.30 -18.46 6.32
CA GLY A 102 8.45 -19.37 6.32
C GLY A 102 9.11 -19.53 4.96
N GLU A 103 8.46 -19.07 3.88
CA GLU A 103 9.01 -19.11 2.50
C GLU A 103 9.97 -17.94 2.19
N GLY A 104 10.08 -16.94 3.07
CA GLY A 104 11.06 -15.86 2.96
C GLY A 104 10.90 -15.03 1.67
N SER A 105 11.96 -14.97 0.86
CA SER A 105 11.95 -14.22 -0.41
C SER A 105 11.13 -14.90 -1.52
N ASP A 106 10.82 -16.19 -1.37
CA ASP A 106 10.11 -16.95 -2.40
C ASP A 106 8.67 -16.45 -2.54
N ALA A 107 8.08 -15.90 -1.48
CA ALA A 107 6.78 -15.21 -1.49
C ALA A 107 6.70 -14.14 -2.59
N LEU A 108 7.77 -13.35 -2.75
CA LEU A 108 7.84 -12.32 -3.78
C LEU A 108 8.00 -12.95 -5.17
N GLY A 109 8.80 -14.00 -5.28
CA GLY A 109 8.94 -14.78 -6.52
C GLY A 109 7.58 -15.27 -7.02
N HIS A 110 6.81 -15.93 -6.16
CA HIS A 110 5.46 -16.42 -6.49
C HIS A 110 4.53 -15.28 -6.95
N LEU A 111 4.56 -14.13 -6.29
CA LEU A 111 3.77 -12.96 -6.70
C LEU A 111 4.17 -12.46 -8.08
N LEU A 112 5.46 -12.32 -8.35
CA LEU A 112 5.96 -11.86 -9.64
C LEU A 112 5.64 -12.86 -10.75
N GLU A 113 5.77 -14.17 -10.50
CA GLU A 113 5.39 -15.23 -11.43
C GLU A 113 3.90 -15.15 -11.81
N GLU A 114 3.02 -14.98 -10.82
CA GLU A 114 1.59 -14.83 -11.05
C GLU A 114 1.27 -13.55 -11.84
N ILE A 115 1.93 -12.44 -11.54
CA ILE A 115 1.76 -11.18 -12.27
C ILE A 115 2.17 -11.36 -13.74
N VAL A 116 3.31 -12.00 -14.01
CA VAL A 116 3.76 -12.28 -15.39
C VAL A 116 2.76 -13.20 -16.10
N ALA A 117 2.28 -14.25 -15.43
CA ALA A 117 1.32 -15.19 -16.00
C ALA A 117 -0.03 -14.53 -16.33
N ARG A 118 -0.51 -13.60 -15.49
CA ARG A 118 -1.81 -12.92 -15.67
C ARG A 118 -1.77 -11.74 -16.62
N PHE A 119 -0.72 -10.93 -16.56
CA PHE A 119 -0.66 -9.63 -17.24
C PHE A 119 0.34 -9.60 -18.40
N GLY A 120 1.23 -10.59 -18.53
CA GLY A 120 2.28 -10.62 -19.56
C GLY A 120 3.40 -9.57 -19.35
N GLU A 121 3.41 -8.88 -18.22
CA GLU A 121 4.32 -7.78 -17.89
C GLU A 121 5.64 -8.31 -17.33
N VAL A 122 6.59 -8.65 -18.19
CA VAL A 122 7.92 -9.17 -17.77
C VAL A 122 8.81 -8.08 -17.15
N THR A 123 8.49 -6.80 -17.38
CA THR A 123 9.25 -5.65 -16.84
C THR A 123 9.28 -5.63 -15.31
N VAL A 124 8.32 -6.31 -14.67
CA VAL A 124 8.25 -6.46 -13.21
C VAL A 124 9.44 -7.18 -12.61
N LEU A 125 10.12 -8.04 -13.37
CA LEU A 125 11.29 -8.78 -12.90
C LEU A 125 12.51 -7.86 -12.67
N ALA A 126 12.48 -6.63 -13.20
CA ALA A 126 13.48 -5.61 -12.93
C ALA A 126 13.18 -4.80 -11.65
N TRP A 127 12.12 -5.14 -10.91
CA TRP A 127 11.76 -4.44 -9.68
C TRP A 127 12.83 -4.64 -8.60
N SER A 128 13.29 -3.54 -8.03
CA SER A 128 14.09 -3.48 -6.81
C SER A 128 13.38 -2.54 -5.85
N GLY A 129 12.86 -3.09 -4.76
CA GLY A 129 12.07 -2.38 -3.75
C GLY A 129 12.29 -2.99 -2.38
#